data_AF-I1BN86-F1
#
_entry.id   AF-I1BN86-F1
#
_cell.length_a   1.000
_cell.length_b   1.000
_cell.length_c   1.000
_cell.angle_alpha   90.00
_cell.angle_beta   90.00
_cell.angle_gamma   90.00
#
_symmetry.space_group_name_H-M   'P 1'
#
loop_
_entity.id
_entity.type
_entity.pdbx_description
1 polymer ?
#
loop_
_entity_poly.entity_id
_entity_poly.type
_entity_poly.pdbx_seq_one_letter_code
_entity_poly.pdbx_strand_id
1 'polypeptide(L)'
;MDTILLYSPDIIALQESVHHQLLDLEALLGDEYQWVGVGRDDGDKKGEFCAVFYKSEILAVESWKTIWLSETPEEIGSKSWDAKHCRIATQVL
;
A
#
# COMPACT_ATOMS: atom_id res chain seq x y z
N MET A 1 7.91 9.29 16.47
CA MET A 1 6.90 8.70 15.56
C MET A 1 6.29 9.86 14.80
N ASP A 2 7.15 10.68 14.17
CA ASP A 2 6.79 12.03 13.71
C ASP A 2 7.51 12.37 12.40
N THR A 3 8.22 11.41 11.81
CA THR A 3 9.04 11.62 10.60
C THR A 3 8.18 12.11 9.43
N ILE A 4 7.01 11.51 9.24
CA ILE A 4 6.08 11.91 8.18
C ILE A 4 5.58 13.34 8.43
N LEU A 5 5.16 13.66 9.66
CA LEU A 5 4.69 15.01 10.00
C LEU A 5 5.80 16.08 9.86
N LEU A 6 7.04 15.72 10.22
CA LEU A 6 8.19 16.62 10.15
C LEU A 6 8.60 16.95 8.72
N TYR A 7 8.68 15.93 7.86
CA TYR A 7 9.14 16.11 6.47
C TYR A 7 8.00 16.40 5.50
N SER A 8 6.76 16.08 5.87
CA SER A 8 5.54 16.30 5.09
C SER A 8 5.70 15.89 3.61
N PRO A 9 6.15 14.66 3.32
CA PRO A 9 6.41 14.23 1.94
C PRO A 9 5.12 14.16 1.12
N ASP A 10 5.18 14.46 -0.16
CA ASP A 10 4.00 14.42 -1.04
C ASP A 10 3.52 12.98 -1.32
N ILE A 11 4.45 12.02 -1.28
CA ILE A 11 4.19 10.58 -1.50
C ILE A 11 4.96 9.77 -0.45
N ILE A 12 4.31 8.75 0.11
CA ILE A 12 4.89 7.80 1.06
C ILE A 12 4.56 6.39 0.60
N ALA A 13 5.58 5.58 0.32
CA ALA A 13 5.42 4.16 0.03
C ALA A 13 5.84 3.33 1.24
N LEU A 14 4.88 2.60 1.84
CA LEU A 14 5.10 1.76 3.01
C LEU A 14 5.19 0.28 2.61
N GLN A 15 5.92 -0.49 3.42
CA GLN A 15 6.01 -1.94 3.32
C GLN A 15 5.71 -2.56 4.70
N GLU A 16 5.31 -3.83 4.71
CA GLU A 16 5.06 -4.64 5.93
C GLU A 16 3.92 -4.16 6.83
N SER A 17 3.22 -3.09 6.47
CA SER A 17 2.09 -2.59 7.26
C SER A 17 0.90 -3.51 7.11
N VAL A 18 0.21 -3.80 8.22
CA VAL A 18 -1.08 -4.50 8.21
C VAL A 18 -2.24 -3.49 8.34
N HIS A 19 -3.47 -3.90 8.01
CA HIS A 19 -4.59 -2.97 7.85
C HIS A 19 -4.80 -2.00 9.03
N HIS A 20 -4.75 -2.47 10.29
CA HIS A 20 -4.94 -1.59 11.43
C HIS A 20 -3.84 -0.53 11.58
N GLN A 21 -2.60 -0.84 11.18
CA GLN A 21 -1.50 0.13 11.21
C GLN A 21 -1.67 1.22 10.14
N LEU A 22 -2.29 0.88 9.00
CA LEU A 22 -2.66 1.87 7.98
C LEU A 22 -3.78 2.78 8.47
N LEU A 23 -4.77 2.24 9.19
CA LEU A 23 -5.84 3.04 9.81
C LEU A 23 -5.29 3.96 10.92
N ASP A 24 -4.34 3.48 11.71
CA ASP A 24 -3.66 4.31 12.72
C ASP A 24 -2.93 5.49 12.06
N LEU A 25 -2.28 5.24 10.91
CA LEU A 25 -1.59 6.29 10.16
C LEU A 25 -2.56 7.25 9.46
N GLU A 26 -3.64 6.74 8.86
CA GLU A 26 -4.72 7.55 8.29
C GLU A 26 -5.31 8.50 9.34
N ALA A 27 -5.61 7.99 10.54
CA ALA A 27 -6.10 8.81 11.65
C ALA A 27 -5.10 9.88 12.10
N LEU A 28 -3.78 9.58 12.05
CA LEU A 28 -2.73 10.53 12.39
C LEU A 28 -2.54 11.63 11.34
N LEU A 29 -2.61 11.27 10.06
CA LEU A 29 -2.39 12.19 8.93
C LEU A 29 -3.65 12.99 8.56
N GLY A 30 -4.83 12.49 8.92
CA GLY A 30 -6.10 13.14 8.63
C GLY A 30 -6.39 13.26 7.13
N ASP A 31 -7.26 14.21 6.78
CA ASP A 31 -7.75 14.38 5.40
C ASP A 31 -6.69 14.91 4.42
N GLU A 32 -5.49 15.28 4.89
CA GLU A 32 -4.39 15.74 4.01
C GLU A 32 -3.85 14.61 3.12
N TYR A 33 -3.90 13.37 3.61
CA TYR A 33 -3.39 12.20 2.90
C TYR A 33 -4.51 11.21 2.59
N GLN A 34 -4.47 10.68 1.37
CA GLN A 34 -5.22 9.50 0.97
C GLN A 34 -4.25 8.36 0.66
N TRP A 35 -4.72 7.11 0.62
CA TRP A 35 -3.87 5.98 0.31
C TRP A 35 -4.55 4.91 -0.54
N VAL A 36 -3.71 4.14 -1.24
CA VAL A 36 -4.12 3.00 -2.07
C VAL A 36 -3.26 1.78 -1.81
N GLY A 37 -3.77 0.61 -2.17
CA GLY A 37 -3.12 -0.70 -1.98
C GLY A 37 -4.02 -1.68 -1.23
N VAL A 38 -3.76 -2.97 -1.39
CA VAL A 38 -4.54 -4.04 -0.73
C VAL A 38 -3.63 -5.01 0.02
N GLY A 39 -4.23 -5.77 0.93
CA GLY A 39 -3.56 -6.82 1.68
C GLY A 39 -3.15 -7.97 0.76
N ARG A 40 -1.91 -8.44 0.92
CA ARG A 40 -1.34 -9.48 0.04
C ARG A 40 -2.01 -10.85 0.14
N ASP A 41 -2.76 -11.14 1.21
CA ASP A 41 -3.29 -12.49 1.42
C ASP A 41 -4.66 -12.69 0.77
N ASP A 42 -5.48 -11.64 0.66
CA ASP A 42 -6.87 -11.72 0.18
C ASP A 42 -7.26 -10.67 -0.86
N GLY A 43 -6.34 -9.74 -1.20
CA GLY A 43 -6.64 -8.65 -2.11
C GLY A 43 -7.61 -7.61 -1.52
N ASP A 44 -7.78 -7.60 -0.20
CA ASP A 44 -8.59 -6.65 0.55
C ASP A 44 -7.83 -6.21 1.81
N LYS A 45 -8.08 -6.83 2.97
CA LYS A 45 -7.59 -6.35 4.28
C LYS A 45 -6.58 -7.26 4.96
N LYS A 46 -6.37 -8.47 4.45
CA LYS A 46 -5.56 -9.49 5.12
C LYS A 46 -4.12 -9.49 4.61
N GLY A 47 -3.20 -9.63 5.55
CA GLY A 47 -1.78 -9.68 5.29
C GLY A 47 -1.13 -8.29 5.25
N GLU A 48 0.14 -8.29 4.86
CA GLU A 48 0.94 -7.07 4.71
C GLU A 48 0.57 -6.33 3.42
N PHE A 49 0.74 -5.02 3.45
CA PHE A 49 0.48 -4.10 2.35
C PHE A 49 1.78 -3.52 1.79
N CYS A 50 1.73 -3.13 0.52
CA CYS A 50 2.63 -2.16 -0.09
C CYS A 50 1.84 -0.87 -0.34
N ALA A 51 1.36 -0.22 0.72
CA ALA A 51 0.46 0.93 0.61
C ALA A 51 1.21 2.18 0.12
N VAL A 52 0.52 3.01 -0.67
CA VAL A 52 1.02 4.31 -1.13
C VAL A 52 0.10 5.40 -0.61
N PHE A 53 0.59 6.23 0.30
CA PHE A 53 -0.08 7.47 0.72
C PHE A 53 0.37 8.63 -0.18
N TYR A 54 -0.54 9.55 -0.46
CA TYR A 54 -0.29 10.75 -1.25
C TYR A 54 -1.10 11.93 -0.71
N LYS A 55 -0.57 13.15 -0.86
CA LYS A 55 -1.30 14.38 -0.52
C LYS A 55 -2.37 14.68 -1.56
N SER A 56 -3.64 14.57 -1.18
CA SER A 56 -4.78 14.71 -2.12
C SER A 56 -5.01 16.14 -2.63
N GLU A 57 -4.47 17.15 -1.95
CA GLU A 57 -4.50 18.55 -2.40
C GLU A 57 -3.49 18.83 -3.53
N ILE A 58 -2.49 17.96 -3.72
CA ILE A 58 -1.41 18.13 -4.71
C ILE A 58 -1.53 17.11 -5.84
N LEU A 59 -1.91 15.87 -5.51
CA LEU A 59 -1.90 14.73 -6.40
C LEU A 59 -3.29 14.12 -6.49
N ALA A 60 -3.68 13.75 -7.70
CA ALA A 60 -4.84 12.91 -7.97
C ALA A 60 -4.37 11.59 -8.57
N VAL A 61 -4.94 10.48 -8.10
CA VAL A 61 -4.66 9.15 -8.67
C VAL A 61 -5.58 8.95 -9.88
N GLU A 62 -5.00 8.83 -11.08
CA GLU A 62 -5.75 8.51 -12.29
C GLU A 62 -6.12 7.03 -12.33
N SER A 63 -5.17 6.17 -11.95
CA SER A 63 -5.42 4.74 -11.80
C SER A 63 -4.41 4.08 -10.87
N TRP A 64 -4.80 2.97 -10.27
CA TRP A 64 -3.88 2.16 -9.48
C TRP A 64 -4.27 0.69 -9.54
N LYS A 65 -3.29 -0.19 -9.26
CA LYS A 65 -3.53 -1.62 -9.10
C LYS A 65 -2.49 -2.24 -8.18
N THR A 66 -2.86 -3.36 -7.56
CA THR A 66 -1.92 -4.26 -6.89
C THR A 66 -1.71 -5.49 -7.77
N ILE A 67 -0.45 -5.88 -7.95
CA ILE A 67 -0.07 -7.13 -8.61
C ILE A 67 0.66 -8.04 -7.63
N TRP A 68 0.42 -9.35 -7.74
CA TRP A 68 1.20 -10.35 -7.03
C TRP A 68 2.46 -10.66 -7.81
N LEU A 69 3.60 -10.67 -7.14
CA LEU A 69 4.90 -10.92 -7.76
C LEU A 69 5.06 -12.43 -7.98
N SER A 70 4.44 -12.91 -9.04
CA SER A 70 4.34 -14.32 -9.40
C SER A 70 4.23 -14.50 -10.92
N GLU A 71 4.16 -15.75 -11.36
CA GLU A 71 3.83 -16.12 -12.74
C GLU A 71 2.34 -15.86 -13.09
N THR A 72 1.49 -15.65 -12.09
CA THR A 72 0.07 -15.30 -12.22
C THR A 72 -0.25 -14.02 -11.44
N PRO A 73 0.23 -12.84 -11.91
CA PRO A 73 0.22 -11.60 -11.14
C PRO A 73 -1.17 -11.04 -10.81
N GLU A 74 -2.21 -11.49 -11.52
CA GLU A 74 -3.61 -11.14 -11.32
C GLU A 74 -4.32 -12.10 -10.34
N GLU A 75 -3.70 -13.23 -9.99
CA GLU A 75 -4.24 -14.17 -9.02
C GLU A 75 -3.91 -13.75 -7.59
N ILE A 76 -4.95 -13.44 -6.82
CA ILE A 76 -4.84 -13.06 -5.41
C ILE A 76 -4.12 -14.16 -4.61
N GLY A 77 -3.12 -13.75 -3.85
CA GLY A 77 -2.34 -14.64 -2.98
C GLY A 77 -1.34 -15.53 -3.74
N SER A 78 -1.18 -15.35 -5.05
CA SER A 78 -0.26 -16.16 -5.85
C SER A 78 1.19 -15.99 -5.40
N LYS A 79 1.96 -17.07 -5.58
CA LYS A 79 3.34 -17.18 -5.13
C LYS A 79 4.12 -18.01 -6.13
N SER A 80 5.21 -17.44 -6.67
CA SER A 80 6.07 -18.15 -7.60
C SER A 80 7.53 -18.12 -7.19
N TRP A 81 8.26 -19.01 -7.89
CA TRP A 81 9.61 -19.46 -7.60
C TRP A 81 9.75 -19.95 -6.16
N ASP A 82 10.91 -19.69 -5.56
CA ASP A 82 11.30 -20.12 -4.23
C ASP A 82 10.79 -19.18 -3.12
N ALA A 83 9.86 -18.27 -3.44
CA ALA A 83 9.29 -17.35 -2.48
C ALA A 83 8.59 -18.10 -1.33
N LYS A 84 8.91 -17.72 -0.09
CA LYS A 84 8.29 -18.29 1.11
C LYS A 84 6.86 -17.79 1.34
N HIS A 85 6.61 -16.53 1.00
CA HIS A 85 5.32 -15.83 1.14
C HIS A 85 4.94 -15.18 -0.19
N CYS A 86 3.64 -14.94 -0.42
CA CYS A 86 3.25 -14.08 -1.53
C CYS A 86 3.84 -12.67 -1.32
N ARG A 87 4.15 -11.99 -2.42
CA ARG A 87 4.69 -10.63 -2.43
C ARG A 87 3.87 -9.82 -3.41
N ILE A 88 3.70 -8.52 -3.14
CA ILE A 88 2.88 -7.65 -3.97
C ILE A 88 3.63 -6.36 -4.32
N ALA A 89 3.20 -5.71 -5.39
CA ALA A 89 3.56 -4.33 -5.71
C ALA A 89 2.30 -3.53 -6.03
N THR A 90 2.19 -2.34 -5.44
CA THR A 90 1.13 -1.37 -5.74
C THR A 90 1.68 -0.35 -6.73
N GLN A 91 1.04 -0.24 -7.89
CA GLN A 91 1.39 0.70 -8.95
C GLN A 91 0.33 1.81 -8.97
N VAL A 92 0.78 3.05 -9.08
CA VAL A 92 -0.06 4.26 -9.10
C VAL A 92 0.34 5.09 -10.30
N LEU A 93 -0.65 5.56 -11.06
CA LEU A 93 -0.53 6.53 -12.14
C LEU A 93 -1.34 7.77 -11.77
#